data_AF-A0A9N9FY92-F1
#
_entry.id   AF-A0A9N9FY92-F1
#
_cell.length_a   1.000
_cell.length_b   1.000
_cell.length_c   1.000
_cell.angle_alpha   90.00
_cell.angle_beta   90.00
_cell.angle_gamma   90.00
#
_symmetry.space_group_name_H-M   'P 1'
#
loop_
_entity.id
_entity.type
_entity.pdbx_description
1 polymer ?
#
loop_
_entity_poly.entity_id
_entity_poly.type
_entity_poly.pdbx_seq_one_letter_code
_entity_poly.pdbx_strand_id
1 'polypeptide(L)'
;MYPDGRYAYSSEYDLTTGKSRTLNLKTNTFCSAGSFIENGTLIESGGAENISGAQAGFQSVRLFNSCDDGSCDWLEFPVYLNIARWYNTMVTLPDDIPGGPRTYPVTGTIFLLPLHYENNYTAEIVACGGSADVTPESESDNDCARLNLAQPDGDWTLEPFGDFETGRLMGDHIHMPDGKVLIVNGAGMGYADEGNITDRQHAASLPQKVPLLYDPKAPLGSRFTRMAEAKYVRVYHSTATLIPDGTVFVAGSNPNALVCDICEYPTE
;
A
#
# COMPACT_ATOMS: atom_id res chain seq x y z
N MET A 1 22.49 -5.65 5.31
CA MET A 1 22.62 -6.47 6.54
C MET A 1 23.19 -5.60 7.64
N TYR A 2 22.79 -5.83 8.89
CA TYR A 2 23.39 -5.19 10.05
C TYR A 2 24.86 -5.60 10.22
N PRO A 3 25.69 -4.84 10.97
CA PRO A 3 27.09 -5.17 11.19
C PRO A 3 27.33 -6.55 11.84
N ASP A 4 26.33 -7.12 12.52
CA ASP A 4 26.37 -8.44 13.15
C ASP A 4 26.00 -9.60 12.20
N GLY A 5 25.78 -9.32 10.91
CA GLY A 5 25.45 -10.31 9.88
C GLY A 5 23.97 -10.67 9.78
N ARG A 6 23.09 -10.07 10.59
CA ARG A 6 21.63 -10.26 10.44
C ARG A 6 21.08 -9.48 9.25
N TYR A 7 20.01 -10.01 8.63
CA TYR A 7 19.24 -9.26 7.65
C TYR A 7 18.64 -8.01 8.30
N ALA A 8 18.66 -6.90 7.58
CA ALA A 8 18.07 -5.67 8.06
C ALA A 8 16.56 -5.75 7.86
N TYR A 9 15.80 -5.40 8.91
CA TYR A 9 14.33 -5.34 8.88
C TYR A 9 13.82 -3.95 8.50
N SER A 10 14.72 -2.98 8.39
CA SER A 10 14.43 -1.63 7.97
C SER A 10 15.66 -1.04 7.28
N SER A 11 15.42 -0.27 6.22
CA SER A 11 16.46 0.40 5.46
C SER A 11 15.97 1.75 4.98
N GLU A 12 16.88 2.71 4.94
CA GLU A 12 16.69 3.98 4.26
C GLU A 12 17.43 3.91 2.91
N TYR A 13 16.79 4.43 1.86
CA TYR A 13 17.36 4.56 0.52
C TYR A 13 17.40 6.03 0.11
N ASP A 14 18.59 6.54 -0.15
CA ASP A 14 18.81 7.90 -0.62
C ASP A 14 18.65 7.95 -2.15
N LEU A 15 17.59 8.61 -2.59
CA LEU A 15 17.26 8.78 -4.01
C LEU A 15 18.31 9.58 -4.79
N THR A 16 19.07 10.45 -4.13
CA THR A 16 20.07 11.32 -4.76
C THR A 16 21.38 10.57 -5.00
N THR A 17 21.82 9.79 -4.00
CA THR A 17 23.10 9.07 -4.08
C THR A 17 22.96 7.62 -4.52
N GLY A 18 21.74 7.07 -4.52
CA GLY A 18 21.46 5.67 -4.80
C GLY A 18 21.99 4.71 -3.74
N LYS A 19 22.32 5.21 -2.54
CA LYS A 19 22.86 4.40 -1.45
C LYS A 19 21.78 4.02 -0.48
N SER A 20 21.89 2.83 0.08
CA SER A 20 21.07 2.40 1.20
C SER A 20 21.88 2.32 2.50
N ARG A 21 21.20 2.54 3.62
CA ARG A 21 21.70 2.23 4.96
C ARG A 21 20.66 1.46 5.75
N THR A 22 21.13 0.66 6.69
CA THR A 22 20.25 -0.07 7.61
C THR A 22 19.79 0.84 8.73
N LEU A 23 18.51 0.77 9.09
CA LEU A 23 17.94 1.42 10.27
C LEU A 23 17.78 0.38 11.38
N ASN A 24 18.08 0.72 12.63
CA ASN A 24 17.99 -0.22 13.73
C ASN A 24 16.56 -0.26 14.25
N LEU A 25 15.95 -1.44 14.15
CA LEU A 25 14.57 -1.65 14.55
C LEU A 25 14.51 -2.83 15.53
N LYS A 26 13.91 -2.62 16.70
CA LYS A 26 13.87 -3.59 17.81
C LYS A 26 12.58 -4.40 17.85
N THR A 27 11.49 -3.89 17.30
CA THR A 27 10.16 -4.49 17.36
C THR A 27 9.63 -4.85 15.98
N ASN A 28 9.05 -6.03 15.80
CA ASN A 28 8.63 -6.57 14.51
C ASN A 28 7.53 -5.71 13.85
N THR A 29 7.84 -5.09 12.71
CA THR A 29 6.95 -4.20 11.94
C THR A 29 6.11 -4.94 10.90
N PHE A 30 6.26 -6.26 10.76
CA PHE A 30 5.46 -7.01 9.81
C PHE A 30 3.96 -6.80 10.07
N CYS A 31 3.20 -6.49 9.01
CA CYS A 31 1.75 -6.20 9.09
C CYS A 31 1.39 -5.00 9.98
N SER A 32 2.30 -4.05 10.18
CA SER A 32 2.01 -2.77 10.82
C SER A 32 1.44 -1.75 9.83
N ALA A 33 1.08 -0.56 10.33
CA ALA A 33 0.72 0.58 9.49
C ALA A 33 1.42 1.84 9.94
N GLY A 34 1.66 2.76 9.00
CA GLY A 34 2.25 4.06 9.27
C GLY A 34 1.53 5.22 8.60
N SER A 35 1.76 6.41 9.12
CA SER A 35 1.31 7.68 8.54
C SER A 35 2.25 8.82 8.96
N PHE A 36 2.19 9.96 8.28
CA PHE A 36 2.97 11.14 8.66
C PHE A 36 2.15 12.06 9.56
N ILE A 37 2.73 12.52 10.67
CA ILE A 37 2.15 13.60 11.48
C ILE A 37 2.61 14.97 10.96
N GLU A 38 1.99 16.04 11.47
CA GLU A 38 2.11 17.42 10.95
C GLU A 38 3.55 17.92 10.77
N ASN A 39 4.49 17.49 11.62
CA ASN A 39 5.88 17.92 11.61
C ASN A 39 6.75 17.09 10.64
N GLY A 40 6.16 16.17 9.87
CA GLY A 40 6.86 15.29 8.93
C GLY A 40 7.44 14.01 9.57
N THR A 41 7.24 13.77 10.88
CA THR A 41 7.61 12.49 11.49
C THR A 41 6.72 11.37 10.93
N LEU A 42 7.33 10.28 10.49
CA LEU A 42 6.60 9.03 10.22
C LEU A 42 6.28 8.36 11.57
N ILE A 43 5.00 8.17 11.87
CA ILE A 43 4.53 7.33 12.97
C ILE A 43 4.09 5.98 12.42
N GLU A 44 4.50 4.91 13.08
CA GLU A 44 4.15 3.53 12.73
C GLU A 44 3.62 2.80 13.96
N SER A 45 2.63 1.93 13.81
CA SER A 45 1.99 1.23 14.92
C SER A 45 1.52 -0.18 14.57
N GLY A 46 1.48 -1.03 15.61
CA GLY A 46 1.16 -2.44 15.46
C GLY A 46 2.36 -3.24 14.95
N GLY A 47 2.11 -4.47 14.51
CA GLY A 47 3.14 -5.36 14.02
C GLY A 47 2.81 -6.81 14.31
N ALA A 48 3.83 -7.66 14.37
CA ALA A 48 3.68 -9.11 14.51
C ALA A 48 4.38 -9.66 15.76
N GLU A 49 4.43 -10.97 15.89
CA GLU A 49 5.03 -11.70 17.01
C GLU A 49 6.56 -11.55 17.10
N ASN A 50 7.12 -12.08 18.19
CA ASN A 50 8.57 -12.14 18.36
C ASN A 50 9.21 -12.99 17.25
N ILE A 51 10.28 -12.49 16.65
CA ILE A 51 11.11 -13.23 15.70
C ILE A 51 12.58 -13.15 16.10
N SER A 52 13.45 -13.93 15.42
CA SER A 52 14.89 -13.85 15.66
C SER A 52 15.40 -12.43 15.39
N GLY A 53 15.78 -11.71 16.45
CA GLY A 53 16.34 -10.37 16.33
C GLY A 53 15.35 -9.19 16.44
N ALA A 54 14.05 -9.45 16.64
CA ALA A 54 13.06 -8.41 16.93
C ALA A 54 11.98 -8.90 17.92
N GLN A 55 11.60 -8.04 18.87
CA GLN A 55 10.52 -8.25 19.83
C GLN A 55 9.16 -8.14 19.14
N ALA A 56 8.09 -8.62 19.78
CA ALA A 56 6.73 -8.49 19.27
C ALA A 56 6.34 -7.00 19.12
N GLY A 57 5.72 -6.68 17.99
CA GLY A 57 5.33 -5.32 17.60
C GLY A 57 3.86 -4.97 17.84
N PHE A 58 3.01 -5.93 18.24
CA PHE A 58 1.55 -5.75 18.29
C PHE A 58 1.07 -4.49 19.02
N GLN A 59 1.77 -4.04 20.06
CA GLN A 59 1.42 -2.84 20.85
C GLN A 59 2.43 -1.70 20.66
N SER A 60 3.35 -1.84 19.72
CA SER A 60 4.42 -0.90 19.52
C SER A 60 3.95 0.34 18.79
N VAL A 61 4.53 1.48 19.16
CA VAL A 61 4.51 2.72 18.38
C VAL A 61 5.95 3.09 18.09
N ARG A 62 6.23 3.52 16.86
CA ARG A 62 7.56 3.85 16.38
C ARG A 62 7.50 5.19 15.67
N LEU A 63 8.52 6.01 15.87
CA LEU A 63 8.63 7.34 15.26
C LEU A 63 9.94 7.41 14.48
N PHE A 64 9.86 7.90 13.25
CA PHE A 64 11.03 8.15 12.41
C PHE A 64 11.03 9.58 11.91
N ASN A 65 12.08 10.31 12.27
CA ASN A 65 12.38 11.63 11.76
C ASN A 65 13.58 11.50 10.82
N SER A 66 13.39 11.79 9.54
CA SER A 66 14.48 11.74 8.56
C SER A 66 15.51 12.84 8.83
N CYS A 67 16.72 12.61 8.35
CA CYS A 67 17.87 13.49 8.50
C CYS A 67 18.81 13.29 7.32
N ASP A 68 19.50 14.36 6.91
CA ASP A 68 20.39 14.30 5.73
C ASP A 68 21.79 13.76 6.07
N ASP A 69 22.17 13.74 7.36
CA ASP A 69 23.49 13.30 7.83
C ASP A 69 23.53 11.80 8.17
N GLY A 70 22.41 11.09 8.03
CA GLY A 70 22.28 9.67 8.31
C GLY A 70 22.39 9.29 9.79
N SER A 71 22.32 10.26 10.72
CA SER A 71 22.43 10.03 12.17
C SER A 71 21.12 9.58 12.84
N CYS A 72 19.99 9.80 12.17
CA CYS A 72 18.65 9.49 12.64
C CYS A 72 18.37 7.99 12.56
N ASP A 73 17.58 7.53 13.51
CA ASP A 73 17.13 6.14 13.63
C ASP A 73 15.72 6.12 14.25
N TRP A 74 15.11 4.94 14.33
CA TRP A 74 13.80 4.77 14.94
C TRP A 74 13.81 5.07 16.44
N LEU A 75 12.81 5.84 16.89
CA LEU A 75 12.43 5.95 18.28
C LEU A 75 11.25 5.00 18.53
N GLU A 76 11.44 3.99 19.38
CA GLU A 76 10.46 2.93 19.59
C GLU A 76 9.88 2.92 21.00
N PHE A 77 8.58 2.69 21.08
CA PHE A 77 7.80 2.45 22.30
C PHE A 77 7.15 1.06 22.19
N PRO A 78 7.83 -0.02 22.64
CA PRO A 78 7.38 -1.39 22.39
C PRO A 78 5.98 -1.71 22.92
N VAL A 79 5.59 -1.07 24.02
CA VAL A 79 4.25 -1.17 24.63
C VAL A 79 3.70 0.23 24.83
N TYR A 80 2.90 0.69 23.88
CA TYR A 80 2.29 2.02 23.91
C TYR A 80 0.80 1.98 23.56
N LEU A 81 0.40 1.14 22.61
CA LEU A 81 -1.02 0.93 22.31
C LEU A 81 -1.68 0.15 23.45
N ASN A 82 -2.87 0.59 23.87
CA ASN A 82 -3.67 -0.12 24.88
C ASN A 82 -4.17 -1.49 24.40
N ILE A 83 -4.24 -1.72 23.09
CA ILE A 83 -4.74 -2.95 22.47
C ILE A 83 -3.78 -3.32 21.34
N ALA A 84 -3.47 -4.62 21.24
CA ALA A 84 -2.69 -5.21 20.14
C ALA A 84 -3.34 -4.94 18.77
N ARG A 85 -2.53 -4.58 17.77
CA ARG A 85 -2.98 -4.35 16.38
C ARG A 85 -2.09 -5.08 15.38
N TRP A 86 -2.75 -5.62 14.36
CA TRP A 86 -2.19 -6.36 13.22
C TRP A 86 -3.10 -6.07 12.01
N TYR A 87 -2.53 -5.67 10.87
CA TYR A 87 -3.29 -5.15 9.70
C TYR A 87 -4.25 -4.00 10.00
N ASN A 88 -3.87 -3.12 10.93
CA ASN A 88 -4.57 -1.85 11.08
C ASN A 88 -4.26 -0.90 9.92
N THR A 89 -5.10 0.12 9.75
CA THR A 89 -4.83 1.29 8.89
C THR A 89 -4.68 2.53 9.75
N MET A 90 -3.77 3.43 9.37
CA MET A 90 -3.59 4.72 10.01
C MET A 90 -3.90 5.84 9.03
N VAL A 91 -4.63 6.85 9.49
CA VAL A 91 -4.89 8.08 8.75
C VAL A 91 -4.65 9.25 9.69
N THR A 92 -3.81 10.20 9.27
CA THR A 92 -3.63 11.45 10.00
C THR A 92 -4.88 12.30 9.84
N LEU A 93 -5.38 12.80 10.96
CA LEU A 93 -6.56 13.65 11.02
C LEU A 93 -6.09 15.09 11.28
N PRO A 94 -6.83 16.11 10.80
CA PRO A 94 -6.63 17.48 11.28
C PRO A 94 -6.82 17.55 12.80
N ASP A 95 -6.07 18.44 13.44
CA ASP A 95 -6.25 18.70 14.87
C ASP A 95 -7.69 19.17 15.17
N ASP A 96 -8.14 18.92 16.40
CA ASP A 96 -9.44 19.39 16.92
C ASP A 96 -10.69 18.84 16.20
N ILE A 97 -10.79 17.53 15.93
CA ILE A 97 -12.09 16.92 15.62
C ILE A 97 -13.01 17.01 16.85
N PRO A 98 -14.17 17.71 16.78
CA PRO A 98 -15.13 17.71 17.88
C PRO A 98 -15.84 16.34 17.96
N GLY A 99 -15.74 15.64 19.09
CA GLY A 99 -16.52 14.43 19.37
C GLY A 99 -15.72 13.25 19.94
N GLY A 100 -16.35 12.07 19.96
CA GLY A 100 -15.77 10.81 20.46
C GLY A 100 -15.03 9.98 19.40
N PRO A 101 -14.42 8.84 19.78
CA PRO A 101 -13.59 8.02 18.91
C PRO A 101 -14.35 7.47 17.69
N ARG A 102 -13.71 7.54 16.51
CA ARG A 102 -14.25 7.15 15.18
C ARG A 102 -13.57 5.91 14.58
N THR A 103 -12.70 5.26 15.36
CA THR A 103 -12.12 3.94 15.09
C THR A 103 -12.67 2.94 16.12
N TYR A 104 -12.52 1.63 15.86
CA TYR A 104 -13.14 0.50 16.59
C TYR A 104 -13.60 0.78 18.05
N PRO A 105 -14.86 0.45 18.42
CA PRO A 105 -15.77 -0.50 17.76
C PRO A 105 -16.62 0.08 16.62
N VAL A 106 -16.53 1.39 16.35
CA VAL A 106 -17.23 2.04 15.22
C VAL A 106 -16.21 2.30 14.11
N THR A 107 -16.21 1.39 13.13
CA THR A 107 -15.22 1.26 12.05
C THR A 107 -15.49 2.25 10.90
N GLY A 108 -14.94 3.46 10.99
CA GLY A 108 -14.87 4.37 9.85
C GLY A 108 -13.56 4.20 9.05
N THR A 109 -13.66 4.07 7.74
CA THR A 109 -12.55 4.19 6.78
C THR A 109 -12.76 5.45 5.94
N ILE A 110 -11.74 6.30 5.79
CA ILE A 110 -11.78 7.51 4.96
C ILE A 110 -10.46 7.66 4.21
N PHE A 111 -10.54 7.83 2.89
CA PHE A 111 -9.52 8.47 2.06
C PHE A 111 -10.23 9.45 1.12
N LEU A 112 -9.55 10.50 0.68
CA LEU A 112 -10.13 11.60 -0.08
C LEU A 112 -9.45 11.69 -1.45
N LEU A 113 -10.21 11.73 -2.55
CA LEU A 113 -9.66 12.11 -3.85
C LEU A 113 -9.17 13.58 -3.85
N PRO A 114 -8.23 13.98 -4.74
CA PRO A 114 -7.71 15.34 -4.80
C PRO A 114 -8.85 16.34 -4.98
N LEU A 115 -9.04 17.21 -4.00
CA LEU A 115 -10.07 18.24 -4.05
C LEU A 115 -9.68 19.32 -5.07
N HIS A 116 -10.54 19.58 -6.05
CA HIS A 116 -10.29 20.58 -7.08
C HIS A 116 -11.13 21.84 -6.87
N TYR A 117 -10.53 23.02 -7.07
CA TYR A 117 -11.27 24.28 -6.97
C TYR A 117 -12.38 24.40 -8.03
N GLU A 118 -12.19 23.78 -9.21
CA GLU A 118 -13.14 23.81 -10.33
C GLU A 118 -14.45 23.07 -10.04
N ASN A 119 -14.42 22.05 -9.17
CA ASN A 119 -15.60 21.29 -8.76
C ASN A 119 -16.05 21.63 -7.33
N ASN A 120 -15.66 22.81 -6.83
CA ASN A 120 -15.98 23.29 -5.49
C ASN A 120 -15.56 22.30 -4.39
N TYR A 121 -14.39 21.66 -4.55
CA TYR A 121 -13.83 20.72 -3.57
C TYR A 121 -14.79 19.56 -3.24
N THR A 122 -15.52 19.06 -4.25
CA THR A 122 -16.39 17.89 -4.08
C THR A 122 -15.56 16.66 -3.74
N ALA A 123 -15.86 16.05 -2.59
CA ALA A 123 -15.19 14.84 -2.12
C ALA A 123 -15.75 13.59 -2.82
N GLU A 124 -14.89 12.80 -3.43
CA GLU A 124 -15.26 11.55 -4.10
C GLU A 124 -14.28 10.45 -3.66
N ILE A 125 -14.72 9.20 -3.78
CA ILE A 125 -13.88 8.01 -3.62
C ILE A 125 -14.03 7.11 -4.84
N VAL A 126 -12.96 6.39 -5.18
CA VAL A 126 -12.97 5.35 -6.20
C VAL A 126 -12.33 4.10 -5.59
N ALA A 127 -13.05 3.00 -5.61
CA ALA A 127 -12.55 1.67 -5.25
C ALA A 127 -12.47 0.84 -6.53
N CYS A 128 -11.35 0.15 -6.75
CA CYS A 128 -11.09 -0.56 -7.99
C CYS A 128 -10.67 -2.00 -7.71
N GLY A 129 -11.30 -2.95 -8.41
CA GLY A 129 -11.05 -4.37 -8.31
C GLY A 129 -11.23 -4.95 -6.90
N GLY A 130 -10.42 -5.94 -6.55
CA GLY A 130 -10.69 -6.84 -5.42
C GLY A 130 -11.14 -8.21 -5.90
N SER A 131 -11.56 -9.08 -4.98
CA SER A 131 -12.09 -10.41 -5.30
C SER A 131 -13.13 -10.83 -4.27
N ALA A 132 -14.03 -11.72 -4.68
CA ALA A 132 -15.15 -12.15 -3.84
C ALA A 132 -14.74 -13.18 -2.76
N ASP A 133 -13.72 -13.99 -3.04
CA ASP A 133 -13.36 -15.15 -2.22
C ASP A 133 -11.87 -15.19 -1.91
N VAL A 134 -11.53 -15.80 -0.76
CA VAL A 134 -10.15 -16.11 -0.36
C VAL A 134 -9.78 -17.49 -0.91
N THR A 135 -9.85 -17.62 -2.24
CA THR A 135 -9.45 -18.84 -2.95
C THR A 135 -8.52 -18.51 -4.11
N PRO A 136 -7.63 -19.44 -4.49
CA PRO A 136 -6.69 -19.21 -5.58
C PRO A 136 -7.35 -19.03 -6.95
N GLU A 137 -8.54 -19.59 -7.13
CA GLU A 137 -9.34 -19.51 -8.34
C GLU A 137 -10.27 -18.29 -8.35
N SER A 138 -10.25 -17.45 -7.30
CA SER A 138 -11.09 -16.26 -7.23
C SER A 138 -10.63 -15.23 -8.27
N GLU A 139 -11.45 -15.01 -9.29
CA GLU A 139 -11.21 -13.97 -10.28
C GLU A 139 -11.33 -12.59 -9.62
N SER A 140 -10.46 -11.67 -10.01
CA SER A 140 -10.59 -10.29 -9.56
C SER A 140 -11.68 -9.54 -10.30
N ASP A 141 -12.35 -8.65 -9.60
CA ASP A 141 -13.32 -7.73 -10.19
C ASP A 141 -12.65 -6.82 -11.22
N ASN A 142 -13.29 -6.70 -12.38
CA ASN A 142 -12.81 -5.93 -13.52
C ASN A 142 -13.53 -4.59 -13.65
N ASP A 143 -13.77 -3.93 -12.51
CA ASP A 143 -14.41 -2.64 -12.45
C ASP A 143 -13.83 -1.74 -11.35
N CYS A 144 -14.26 -0.48 -11.43
CA CYS A 144 -14.09 0.52 -10.40
C CYS A 144 -15.46 1.10 -10.05
N ALA A 145 -15.70 1.23 -8.76
CA ALA A 145 -16.87 1.88 -8.20
C ALA A 145 -16.50 3.28 -7.71
N ARG A 146 -17.17 4.31 -8.25
CA ARG A 146 -17.01 5.72 -7.84
C ARG A 146 -18.21 6.19 -7.03
N LEU A 147 -17.96 6.86 -5.92
CA LEU A 147 -18.99 7.46 -5.06
C LEU A 147 -18.68 8.94 -4.80
N ASN A 148 -19.71 9.77 -4.91
CA ASN A 148 -19.64 11.18 -4.53
C ASN A 148 -20.14 11.36 -3.08
N LEU A 149 -19.22 11.69 -2.17
CA LEU A 149 -19.50 11.83 -0.75
C LEU A 149 -20.26 13.13 -0.42
N ALA A 150 -20.30 14.11 -1.33
CA ALA A 150 -21.10 15.31 -1.16
C ALA A 150 -22.60 15.06 -1.39
N GLN A 151 -22.98 13.87 -1.87
CA GLN A 151 -24.37 13.43 -2.02
C GLN A 151 -24.71 12.41 -0.93
N PRO A 152 -25.50 12.78 0.09
CA PRO A 152 -25.80 11.91 1.24
C PRO A 152 -26.42 10.56 0.87
N ASP A 153 -27.13 10.50 -0.24
CA ASP A 153 -27.76 9.30 -0.81
C ASP A 153 -27.15 8.94 -2.18
N GLY A 154 -25.87 9.27 -2.39
CA GLY A 154 -25.18 9.00 -3.65
C GLY A 154 -25.06 7.51 -3.95
N ASP A 155 -25.39 7.10 -5.18
CA ASP A 155 -25.21 5.73 -5.65
C ASP A 155 -23.78 5.52 -6.17
N TRP A 156 -23.29 4.27 -6.07
CA TRP A 156 -22.05 3.86 -6.71
C TRP A 156 -22.22 3.85 -8.23
N THR A 157 -21.33 4.54 -8.93
CA THR A 157 -21.21 4.44 -10.38
C THR A 157 -20.10 3.47 -10.74
N LEU A 158 -20.44 2.36 -11.37
CA LEU A 158 -19.49 1.36 -11.84
C LEU A 158 -18.93 1.70 -13.22
N GLU A 159 -17.65 1.45 -13.43
CA GLU A 159 -16.98 1.49 -14.73
C GLU A 159 -15.94 0.38 -14.84
N PRO A 160 -15.86 -0.35 -15.98
CA PRO A 160 -14.80 -1.34 -16.16
C PRO A 160 -13.42 -0.66 -16.24
N PHE A 161 -12.33 -1.41 -16.03
CA PHE A 161 -10.94 -0.93 -16.23
C PHE A 161 -10.59 -0.57 -17.70
N GLY A 162 -11.58 -0.28 -18.54
CA GLY A 162 -11.46 -0.16 -19.99
C GLY A 162 -11.48 -1.54 -20.66
N ASP A 163 -10.63 -1.74 -21.66
CA ASP A 163 -10.62 -2.95 -22.51
C ASP A 163 -9.75 -4.10 -21.94
N PHE A 164 -9.66 -4.24 -20.62
CA PHE A 164 -8.91 -5.34 -19.99
C PHE A 164 -9.78 -6.59 -19.86
N GLU A 165 -9.22 -7.76 -20.17
CA GLU A 165 -9.92 -9.05 -20.06
C GLU A 165 -9.97 -9.58 -18.62
N THR A 166 -9.11 -9.06 -17.74
CA THR A 166 -8.99 -9.49 -16.34
C THR A 166 -8.95 -8.28 -15.42
N GLY A 167 -9.54 -8.42 -14.24
CA GLY A 167 -9.52 -7.38 -13.22
C GLY A 167 -8.17 -7.23 -12.52
N ARG A 168 -8.17 -6.56 -11.37
CA ARG A 168 -6.97 -6.35 -10.56
C ARG A 168 -7.26 -6.42 -9.07
N LEU A 169 -6.59 -7.33 -8.36
CA LEU A 169 -6.44 -7.32 -6.91
C LEU A 169 -4.99 -7.01 -6.51
N MET A 170 -4.76 -6.50 -5.29
CA MET A 170 -3.42 -6.09 -4.78
C MET A 170 -2.74 -5.00 -5.63
N GLY A 171 -3.51 -4.11 -6.25
CA GLY A 171 -2.97 -2.95 -6.97
C GLY A 171 -2.68 -1.78 -6.03
N ASP A 172 -1.61 -1.04 -6.32
CA ASP A 172 -1.31 0.24 -5.69
C ASP A 172 -1.86 1.39 -6.52
N HIS A 173 -2.49 2.37 -5.87
CA HIS A 173 -3.08 3.54 -6.49
C HIS A 173 -2.34 4.80 -6.05
N ILE A 174 -1.70 5.48 -7.00
CA ILE A 174 -0.81 6.61 -6.74
C ILE A 174 -1.39 7.88 -7.34
N HIS A 175 -1.66 8.87 -6.51
CA HIS A 175 -2.03 10.20 -6.98
C HIS A 175 -0.85 10.85 -7.71
N MET A 176 -1.09 11.25 -8.95
CA MET A 176 -0.11 11.92 -9.78
C MET A 176 -0.26 13.45 -9.68
N PRO A 177 0.83 14.22 -9.87
CA PRO A 177 0.80 15.68 -9.78
C PRO A 177 -0.19 16.38 -10.72
N ASP A 178 -0.57 15.72 -11.82
CA ASP A 178 -1.51 16.23 -12.82
C ASP A 178 -2.98 15.91 -12.50
N GLY A 179 -3.27 15.37 -11.31
CA GLY A 179 -4.61 15.02 -10.84
C GLY A 179 -5.12 13.66 -11.32
N LYS A 180 -4.32 12.90 -12.09
CA LYS A 180 -4.62 11.52 -12.46
C LYS A 180 -4.23 10.56 -11.35
N VAL A 181 -4.65 9.30 -11.48
CA VAL A 181 -4.25 8.21 -10.59
C VAL A 181 -3.54 7.15 -11.42
N LEU A 182 -2.31 6.83 -11.05
CA LEU A 182 -1.59 5.70 -11.61
C LEU A 182 -1.91 4.44 -10.80
N ILE A 183 -2.32 3.39 -11.49
CA ILE A 183 -2.62 2.07 -10.91
C ILE A 183 -1.52 1.11 -11.38
N VAL A 184 -0.75 0.57 -10.44
CA VAL A 184 0.35 -0.38 -10.70
C VAL A 184 0.16 -1.65 -9.88
N ASN A 185 0.97 -2.67 -10.15
CA ASN A 185 1.05 -3.91 -9.39
C ASN A 185 -0.26 -4.73 -9.39
N GLY A 186 -0.24 -5.91 -8.78
CA GLY A 186 -1.41 -6.74 -8.58
C GLY A 186 -1.55 -7.90 -9.56
N ALA A 187 -2.67 -8.59 -9.45
CA ALA A 187 -2.97 -9.85 -10.11
C ALA A 187 -4.44 -9.90 -10.54
N GLY A 188 -4.76 -10.70 -11.55
CA GLY A 188 -6.13 -10.92 -12.04
C GLY A 188 -6.87 -12.04 -11.32
N MET A 189 -6.20 -12.80 -10.46
CA MET A 189 -6.80 -13.95 -9.78
C MET A 189 -6.05 -14.29 -8.48
N GLY A 190 -6.77 -14.80 -7.49
CA GLY A 190 -6.25 -15.25 -6.20
C GLY A 190 -6.53 -14.30 -5.04
N TYR A 191 -5.65 -14.32 -4.03
CA TYR A 191 -5.78 -13.48 -2.83
C TYR A 191 -4.42 -13.11 -2.23
N ALA A 192 -4.44 -12.16 -1.29
CA ALA A 192 -3.30 -11.61 -0.59
C ALA A 192 -2.93 -12.45 0.64
N ASP A 193 -2.26 -13.59 0.44
CA ASP A 193 -1.65 -14.39 1.50
C ASP A 193 -0.76 -15.50 0.90
N GLU A 194 -0.18 -16.32 1.77
CA GLU A 194 0.41 -17.60 1.40
C GLU A 194 -0.59 -18.54 0.71
N GLY A 195 -0.14 -19.13 -0.41
CA GLY A 195 -0.91 -20.11 -1.17
C GLY A 195 -0.30 -21.50 -1.01
N ASN A 196 -1.09 -22.49 -0.56
CA ASN A 196 -0.65 -23.89 -0.39
C ASN A 196 -0.61 -24.71 -1.70
N ILE A 197 -0.42 -24.06 -2.85
CA ILE A 197 -0.84 -24.61 -4.15
C ILE A 197 0.32 -24.83 -5.13
N THR A 198 1.52 -24.32 -4.83
CA THR A 198 2.73 -24.42 -5.68
C THR A 198 3.99 -24.21 -4.82
N ASP A 199 5.19 -24.17 -5.42
CA ASP A 199 6.44 -23.72 -4.77
C ASP A 199 6.43 -22.22 -4.36
N ARG A 200 5.32 -21.50 -4.58
CA ARG A 200 5.16 -20.06 -4.30
C ARG A 200 4.60 -19.84 -2.89
N GLN A 201 5.02 -18.76 -2.25
CA GLN A 201 4.43 -18.29 -0.98
C GLN A 201 3.29 -17.29 -1.20
N HIS A 202 2.71 -17.23 -2.40
CA HIS A 202 1.57 -16.35 -2.66
C HIS A 202 0.47 -17.10 -3.41
N ALA A 203 -0.78 -16.75 -3.13
CA ALA A 203 -1.94 -17.33 -3.80
C ALA A 203 -2.31 -16.63 -5.13
N ALA A 204 -1.62 -15.54 -5.48
CA ALA A 204 -1.89 -14.75 -6.67
C ALA A 204 -1.47 -15.44 -7.99
N SER A 205 -2.26 -15.25 -9.04
CA SER A 205 -1.99 -15.68 -10.43
C SER A 205 -2.46 -14.61 -11.44
N LEU A 206 -2.02 -14.72 -12.70
CA LEU A 206 -2.32 -13.73 -13.76
C LEU A 206 -1.81 -12.31 -13.39
N PRO A 207 -0.49 -12.10 -13.28
CA PRO A 207 0.06 -10.83 -12.81
C PRO A 207 -0.24 -9.68 -13.78
N GLN A 208 -0.66 -8.54 -13.23
CA GLN A 208 -1.06 -7.36 -13.99
C GLN A 208 0.12 -6.41 -14.23
N LYS A 209 0.94 -6.74 -15.23
CA LYS A 209 2.17 -5.98 -15.57
C LYS A 209 1.95 -4.65 -16.27
N VAL A 210 0.77 -4.43 -16.86
CA VAL A 210 0.45 -3.18 -17.57
C VAL A 210 -0.17 -2.20 -16.57
N PRO A 211 0.48 -1.07 -16.25
CA PRO A 211 -0.13 -0.05 -15.41
C PRO A 211 -1.29 0.66 -16.12
N LEU A 212 -2.21 1.21 -15.34
CA LEU A 212 -3.33 2.01 -15.82
C LEU A 212 -3.17 3.44 -15.35
N LEU A 213 -3.41 4.39 -16.24
CA LEU A 213 -3.56 5.79 -15.87
C LEU A 213 -5.05 6.13 -15.91
N TYR A 214 -5.60 6.44 -14.74
CA TYR A 214 -6.98 6.86 -14.55
C TYR A 214 -7.09 8.39 -14.57
N ASP A 215 -7.86 8.92 -15.51
CA ASP A 215 -8.21 10.34 -15.58
C ASP A 215 -9.63 10.57 -15.02
N PRO A 216 -9.78 11.11 -13.80
CA PRO A 216 -11.08 11.32 -13.18
C PRO A 216 -11.94 12.37 -13.90
N LYS A 217 -11.34 13.22 -14.76
CA LYS A 217 -12.03 14.26 -15.53
C LYS A 217 -12.51 13.76 -16.90
N ALA A 218 -11.98 12.64 -17.39
CA ALA A 218 -12.42 12.08 -18.65
C ALA A 218 -13.87 11.54 -18.56
N PRO A 219 -14.62 11.52 -19.67
CA PRO A 219 -15.94 10.91 -19.73
C PRO A 219 -15.93 9.43 -19.32
N LEU A 220 -17.04 8.97 -18.73
CA LEU A 220 -17.27 7.56 -18.40
C LEU A 220 -16.97 6.67 -19.63
N GLY A 221 -16.19 5.60 -19.42
CA GLY A 221 -15.74 4.70 -20.49
C GLY A 221 -14.48 5.14 -21.23
N SER A 222 -13.91 6.31 -20.90
CA SER A 222 -12.66 6.81 -21.50
C SER A 222 -11.59 7.20 -20.46
N ARG A 223 -11.81 6.83 -19.20
CA ARG A 223 -10.96 7.26 -18.08
C ARG A 223 -9.67 6.46 -17.94
N PHE A 224 -9.60 5.25 -18.48
CA PHE A 224 -8.43 4.38 -18.33
C PHE A 224 -7.57 4.38 -19.58
N THR A 225 -6.27 4.64 -19.39
CA THR A 225 -5.25 4.55 -20.45
C THR A 225 -4.19 3.51 -20.06
N ARG A 226 -3.80 2.66 -21.02
CA ARG A 226 -2.73 1.67 -20.82
C ARG A 226 -1.37 2.34 -20.86
N MET A 227 -0.50 1.98 -19.93
CA MET A 227 0.88 2.46 -19.88
C MET A 227 1.85 1.40 -20.43
N ALA A 228 3.14 1.73 -20.46
CA ALA A 228 4.18 0.78 -20.82
C ALA A 228 4.24 -0.36 -19.79
N GLU A 229 4.40 -1.59 -20.28
CA GLU A 229 4.45 -2.78 -19.43
C GLU A 229 5.66 -2.76 -18.48
N ALA A 230 5.43 -3.07 -17.21
CA ALA A 230 6.48 -3.20 -16.21
C ALA A 230 7.39 -4.40 -16.52
N LYS A 231 8.68 -4.26 -16.20
CA LYS A 231 9.64 -5.35 -16.38
C LYS A 231 9.39 -6.52 -15.43
N TYR A 232 9.03 -6.21 -14.19
CA TYR A 232 8.91 -7.16 -13.10
C TYR A 232 7.45 -7.31 -12.64
N VAL A 233 7.12 -8.50 -12.17
CA VAL A 233 5.85 -8.79 -11.50
C VAL A 233 5.90 -8.25 -10.07
N ARG A 234 4.77 -7.72 -9.58
CA ARG A 234 4.61 -7.16 -8.24
C ARG A 234 3.23 -7.56 -7.72
N VAL A 235 3.16 -8.42 -6.71
CA VAL A 235 1.89 -8.92 -6.13
C VAL A 235 1.83 -8.62 -4.63
N TYR A 236 1.33 -9.55 -3.81
CA TYR A 236 1.29 -9.42 -2.36
C TYR A 236 2.64 -8.98 -1.77
N HIS A 237 2.63 -8.03 -0.84
CA HIS A 237 3.82 -7.34 -0.29
C HIS A 237 4.63 -6.48 -1.27
N SER A 238 4.07 -6.13 -2.44
CA SER A 238 4.58 -5.00 -3.22
C SER A 238 4.09 -3.66 -2.67
N THR A 239 4.77 -2.59 -3.06
CA THR A 239 4.41 -1.21 -2.70
C THR A 239 4.82 -0.26 -3.83
N ALA A 240 4.10 0.84 -3.95
CA ALA A 240 4.49 1.95 -4.82
C ALA A 240 4.27 3.29 -4.11
N THR A 241 5.10 4.28 -4.45
CA THR A 241 4.93 5.65 -3.95
C THR A 241 5.44 6.68 -4.95
N LEU A 242 4.82 7.87 -4.96
CA LEU A 242 5.29 9.01 -5.74
C LEU A 242 6.56 9.58 -5.09
N ILE A 243 7.59 9.88 -5.89
CA ILE A 243 8.81 10.53 -5.42
C ILE A 243 8.94 11.97 -5.96
N PRO A 244 9.80 12.82 -5.37
CA PRO A 244 9.78 14.27 -5.62
C PRO A 244 10.00 14.72 -7.08
N ASP A 245 10.62 13.88 -7.92
CA ASP A 245 10.83 14.18 -9.34
C ASP A 245 9.59 13.91 -10.22
N GLY A 246 8.48 13.44 -9.62
CA GLY A 246 7.23 13.13 -10.29
C GLY A 246 7.15 11.71 -10.86
N THR A 247 8.19 10.89 -10.67
CA THR A 247 8.14 9.47 -11.00
C THR A 247 7.59 8.64 -9.85
N VAL A 248 7.23 7.37 -10.13
CA VAL A 248 6.71 6.44 -9.13
C VAL A 248 7.76 5.37 -8.85
N PHE A 249 8.16 5.28 -7.58
CA PHE A 249 9.07 4.24 -7.09
C PHE A 249 8.25 3.01 -6.74
N VAL A 250 8.56 1.87 -7.36
CA VAL A 250 7.88 0.58 -7.14
C VAL A 250 8.88 -0.42 -6.58
N ALA A 251 8.52 -1.06 -5.47
CA ALA A 251 9.36 -2.01 -4.77
C ALA A 251 8.52 -3.12 -4.12
N GLY A 252 9.17 -4.02 -3.37
CA GLY A 252 8.46 -5.10 -2.67
C GLY A 252 8.03 -6.24 -3.59
N SER A 253 7.57 -7.31 -2.99
CA SER A 253 7.95 -8.63 -3.50
C SER A 253 6.84 -9.40 -4.23
N ASN A 254 7.27 -10.54 -4.76
CA ASN A 254 6.45 -11.71 -5.01
C ASN A 254 6.95 -12.76 -3.99
N PRO A 255 6.38 -12.82 -2.77
CA PRO A 255 6.98 -13.58 -1.68
C PRO A 255 7.09 -15.07 -2.03
N ASN A 256 8.30 -15.60 -1.84
CA ASN A 256 8.67 -17.01 -1.97
C ASN A 256 9.33 -17.45 -0.66
N ALA A 257 9.04 -18.66 -0.17
CA ALA A 257 9.57 -19.16 1.12
C ALA A 257 11.08 -19.20 1.16
N LEU A 258 11.69 -19.41 -0.01
CA LEU A 258 13.12 -19.40 -0.23
C LEU A 258 13.40 -18.55 -1.46
N VAL A 259 14.64 -18.08 -1.58
CA VAL A 259 15.13 -17.49 -2.83
C VAL A 259 14.92 -18.51 -3.95
N CYS A 260 14.15 -18.14 -4.97
CA CYS A 260 13.84 -19.03 -6.08
C CYS A 260 14.04 -18.30 -7.41
N ASP A 261 15.11 -18.67 -8.12
CA ASP A 261 15.44 -18.06 -9.42
C ASP A 261 14.69 -18.70 -10.60
N ILE A 262 14.13 -19.89 -10.39
CA ILE A 262 13.49 -20.72 -11.43
C ILE A 262 11.97 -20.82 -11.27
N CYS A 263 11.40 -20.21 -10.23
CA CYS A 263 9.97 -20.15 -10.01
C CYS A 263 9.32 -19.27 -11.09
N GLU A 264 8.01 -19.48 -11.31
CA GLU A 264 7.22 -18.70 -12.27
C GLU A 264 7.34 -17.19 -12.05
N TYR A 265 7.47 -16.78 -10.78
CA TYR A 265 7.80 -15.42 -10.37
C TYR A 265 9.03 -15.45 -9.45
N PRO A 266 10.24 -15.22 -9.99
CA PRO A 266 11.47 -15.34 -9.24
C PRO A 266 11.55 -14.34 -8.07
N THR A 267 12.30 -14.72 -7.03
CA THR A 267 12.71 -13.80 -5.96
C THR A 267 13.70 -12.78 -6.53
N GLU A 268 13.53 -11.50 -6.19
CA GLU A 268 14.46 -10.42 -6.54
C GLU A 268 15.63 -10.28 -5.57
#